data_AF-A0AAV5S6S6-F1
#
_entry.id   AF-A0AAV5S6S6-F1
#
_cell.length_a   1.000
_cell.length_b   1.000
_cell.length_c   1.000
_cell.angle_alpha   90.00
_cell.angle_beta   90.00
_cell.angle_gamma   90.00
#
_symmetry.space_group_name_H-M   'P 1'
#
loop_
_entity.id
_entity.type
_entity.pdbx_description
1 polymer ?
#
loop_
_entity_poly.entity_id
_entity_poly.type
_entity_poly.pdbx_seq_one_letter_code
_entity_poly.pdbx_strand_id
1 'polypeptide(L)'
;VTGFSLNKDRETLLIVLNRTINAGEEFFLHIYYRGVAEMNEYGLYENWDPKYNKTHDRDGSYVLATNNFPTGARFWFPCFDEPHWKTTFELRVNHPTLLNAYSNT
;
A
#
# COMPACT_ATOMS: atom_id res chain seq x y z
N VAL A 1 -11.47 -19.64 -1.59
CA VAL A 1 -11.70 -18.57 -2.58
C VAL A 1 -12.02 -19.23 -3.92
N THR A 2 -13.11 -18.84 -4.57
CA THR A 2 -13.52 -19.34 -5.89
C THR A 2 -13.19 -18.36 -7.02
N GLY A 3 -12.94 -17.10 -6.68
CA GLY A 3 -12.53 -16.08 -7.63
C GLY A 3 -12.39 -14.72 -6.97
N PHE A 4 -11.97 -13.73 -7.76
CA PHE A 4 -11.96 -12.33 -7.38
C PHE A 4 -12.21 -11.44 -8.60
N SER A 5 -12.64 -10.20 -8.37
CA SER A 5 -12.81 -9.20 -9.42
C SER A 5 -12.57 -7.79 -8.89
N LEU A 6 -12.08 -6.90 -9.75
CA LEU A 6 -11.88 -5.48 -9.42
C LEU A 6 -13.06 -4.66 -9.92
N ASN A 7 -13.57 -3.77 -9.08
CA ASN A 7 -14.51 -2.72 -9.47
C ASN A 7 -13.76 -1.39 -9.50
N LYS A 8 -13.47 -0.89 -10.70
CA LYS A 8 -12.67 0.32 -10.88
C LYS A 8 -13.41 1.59 -10.43
N ASP A 9 -14.72 1.68 -10.71
CA ASP A 9 -15.52 2.86 -10.37
C ASP A 9 -15.64 3.06 -8.85
N ARG A 10 -15.59 1.95 -8.10
CA ARG A 10 -15.64 1.96 -6.62
C ARG A 10 -14.30 1.73 -5.96
N GLU A 11 -13.24 1.50 -6.73
CA GLU A 11 -11.91 1.15 -6.23
C GLU A 11 -11.92 -0.03 -5.22
N THR A 12 -12.69 -1.07 -5.50
CA THR A 12 -12.88 -2.22 -4.59
C THR A 12 -12.43 -3.54 -5.20
N LEU A 13 -11.88 -4.41 -4.35
CA LEU A 13 -11.59 -5.81 -4.65
C LEU A 13 -12.70 -6.69 -4.08
N LEU A 14 -13.44 -7.38 -4.94
CA LEU A 14 -14.41 -8.39 -4.55
C LEU A 14 -13.72 -9.76 -4.51
N ILE A 15 -13.81 -10.45 -3.38
CA ILE A 15 -13.29 -11.81 -3.20
C ILE A 15 -14.47 -12.75 -2.98
N VAL A 16 -14.61 -13.75 -3.86
CA VAL A 16 -15.70 -14.73 -3.79
C VAL A 16 -15.21 -15.97 -3.03
N LEU A 17 -15.96 -16.35 -2.01
CA LEU A 17 -15.67 -17.53 -1.19
C LEU A 17 -16.54 -18.71 -1.65
N ASN A 18 -16.07 -19.94 -1.41
CA ASN A 18 -16.85 -21.16 -1.64
C ASN A 18 -17.79 -21.49 -0.47
N ARG A 19 -17.85 -20.62 0.54
CA ARG A 19 -18.62 -20.81 1.77
C ARG A 19 -19.11 -19.47 2.29
N THR A 20 -20.14 -19.52 3.11
CA THR A 20 -20.57 -18.40 3.95
C THR A 20 -19.61 -18.22 5.12
N ILE A 21 -19.38 -16.97 5.52
CA ILE A 21 -18.73 -16.63 6.79
C ILE A 21 -19.83 -16.39 7.81
N ASN A 22 -19.78 -17.08 8.94
CA ASN A 22 -20.78 -16.93 9.98
C ASN A 22 -20.53 -15.64 10.79
N ALA A 23 -21.58 -15.08 11.40
CA ALA A 23 -21.43 -13.91 12.27
C ALA A 23 -20.49 -14.24 13.45
N GLY A 24 -19.50 -13.37 13.69
CA GLY A 24 -18.49 -13.55 14.74
C GLY A 24 -17.37 -14.52 14.39
N GLU A 25 -17.36 -15.10 13.19
CA GLU A 25 -16.28 -15.96 12.73
C GLU A 25 -15.02 -15.14 12.40
N GLU A 26 -13.89 -15.50 13.01
CA GLU A 26 -12.59 -14.91 12.71
C GLU A 26 -11.87 -15.71 11.62
N PHE A 27 -11.22 -15.01 10.70
CA PHE A 27 -10.42 -15.63 9.65
C PHE A 27 -9.30 -14.70 9.20
N PHE A 28 -8.27 -15.29 8.60
CA PHE A 28 -7.17 -14.55 7.99
C PHE A 28 -7.34 -14.49 6.48
N LEU A 29 -7.25 -13.28 5.93
CA LEU A 29 -7.23 -13.04 4.50
C LEU A 29 -5.81 -12.66 4.08
N HIS A 30 -5.16 -13.55 3.34
CA HIS A 30 -3.82 -13.33 2.80
C HIS A 30 -3.94 -12.92 1.34
N ILE A 31 -3.45 -11.72 1.00
CA ILE A 31 -3.47 -11.19 -0.36
C ILE A 31 -2.04 -10.94 -0.81
N TYR A 32 -1.64 -11.59 -1.90
CA TYR A 32 -0.40 -11.32 -2.62
C TYR A 32 -0.70 -10.38 -3.78
N TYR A 33 0.04 -9.29 -3.88
CA TYR A 33 -0.13 -8.30 -4.94
C TYR A 33 1.22 -7.72 -5.36
N ARG A 34 1.22 -7.03 -6.50
CA ARG A 34 2.36 -6.25 -6.99
C ARG A 34 1.83 -4.93 -7.53
N GLY A 35 2.48 -3.85 -7.14
CA GLY A 35 2.20 -2.50 -7.62
C GLY A 35 3.46 -1.82 -8.15
N VAL A 36 3.27 -0.65 -8.74
CA VAL A 36 4.34 0.27 -9.15
C VAL A 36 4.04 1.59 -8.45
N ALA A 37 5.06 2.18 -7.81
CA ALA A 37 4.92 3.50 -7.22
C ALA A 37 4.98 4.56 -8.32
N GLU A 38 4.08 5.52 -8.28
CA GLU A 38 4.00 6.61 -9.25
C GLU A 38 4.72 7.86 -8.73
N MET A 39 5.03 8.82 -9.61
CA MET A 39 5.62 10.11 -9.24
C MET A 39 4.54 11.19 -9.06
N ASN A 40 3.54 10.91 -8.22
CA ASN A 40 2.34 11.75 -8.07
C ASN A 40 2.09 12.23 -6.62
N GLU A 41 3.00 11.91 -5.69
CA GLU A 41 2.90 12.25 -4.27
C GLU A 41 1.64 11.71 -3.56
N TYR A 42 1.08 10.59 -4.03
CA TYR A 42 -0.15 10.00 -3.52
C TYR A 42 -0.03 8.48 -3.32
N GLY A 43 -0.59 7.96 -2.22
CA GLY A 43 -0.39 6.57 -1.81
C GLY A 43 1.07 6.27 -1.54
N LEU A 44 1.60 5.16 -2.07
CA LEU A 44 3.04 4.90 -2.12
C LEU A 44 3.60 5.48 -3.42
N TYR A 45 4.53 6.42 -3.31
CA TYR A 45 5.04 7.17 -4.44
C TYR A 45 6.56 7.29 -4.42
N GLU A 46 7.14 7.49 -5.60
CA GLU A 46 8.55 7.83 -5.76
C GLU A 46 8.70 9.35 -5.77
N ASN A 47 9.61 9.88 -4.94
CA ASN A 47 9.96 11.30 -4.96
C ASN A 47 11.37 11.50 -5.53
N TRP A 48 11.50 12.52 -6.38
CA TRP A 48 12.75 12.97 -6.99
C TRP A 48 13.29 14.28 -6.37
N ASP A 49 12.71 14.80 -5.28
CA ASP A 49 12.99 16.15 -4.74
C ASP A 49 14.48 16.58 -4.90
N PRO A 50 14.77 17.58 -5.78
CA PRO A 50 16.10 18.11 -6.03
C PRO A 50 16.81 18.64 -4.77
N LYS A 51 16.05 18.99 -3.71
CA LYS A 51 16.58 19.46 -2.44
C LYS A 51 17.31 18.35 -1.66
N TYR A 52 16.89 17.10 -1.86
CA TYR A 52 17.57 15.89 -1.40
C TYR A 52 18.48 15.30 -2.49
N ASN A 53 18.19 15.58 -3.76
CA ASN A 53 19.01 15.22 -4.90
C ASN A 53 19.90 16.41 -5.36
N LYS A 54 20.84 16.80 -4.49
CA LYS A 54 21.72 17.98 -4.69
C LYS A 54 22.65 17.89 -5.90
N THR A 55 22.84 16.70 -6.47
CA THR A 55 23.86 16.47 -7.50
C THR A 55 23.34 16.62 -8.92
N HIS A 56 22.01 16.69 -9.17
CA HIS A 56 21.45 16.55 -10.52
C HIS A 56 22.06 15.36 -11.30
N ASP A 57 22.63 14.39 -10.56
CA ASP A 57 23.16 13.18 -11.13
C ASP A 57 21.96 12.26 -11.42
N ARG A 58 22.09 11.44 -12.46
CA ARG A 58 21.18 10.31 -12.66
C ARG A 58 21.15 9.35 -11.46
N ASP A 59 22.11 9.49 -10.54
CA ASP A 59 22.33 8.73 -9.30
C ASP A 59 21.79 9.42 -8.03
N GLY A 60 20.88 10.38 -8.18
CA GLY A 60 20.16 10.95 -7.04
C GLY A 60 19.52 9.90 -6.13
N SER A 61 19.47 10.16 -4.82
CA SER A 61 18.84 9.25 -3.86
C SER A 61 17.34 9.17 -4.10
N TYR A 62 16.89 8.10 -4.77
CA TYR A 62 15.48 7.74 -4.90
C TYR A 62 14.89 7.54 -3.50
N VAL A 63 13.78 8.23 -3.22
CA VAL A 63 13.02 8.06 -1.98
C VAL A 63 11.67 7.47 -2.33
N LEU A 64 11.32 6.39 -1.64
CA LEU A 64 9.98 5.85 -1.64
C LEU A 64 9.27 6.36 -0.37
N ALA A 65 8.16 7.08 -0.55
CA ALA A 65 7.43 7.71 0.54
C ALA A 65 5.94 7.37 0.46
N THR A 66 5.21 7.63 1.55
CA THR A 66 3.76 7.43 1.61
C THR A 66 3.01 8.72 1.92
N ASN A 67 1.91 8.96 1.21
CA ASN A 67 0.92 9.99 1.49
C ASN A 67 -0.49 9.42 1.31
N ASN A 68 -1.10 9.01 2.41
CA ASN A 68 -2.33 8.22 2.37
C ASN A 68 -3.61 9.04 2.57
N PHE A 69 -3.53 10.36 2.81
CA PHE A 69 -4.73 11.16 3.01
C PHE A 69 -5.32 11.62 1.66
N PRO A 70 -6.66 11.53 1.45
CA PRO A 70 -7.66 10.94 2.34
C PRO A 70 -7.86 9.43 2.16
N THR A 71 -7.50 8.88 1.00
CA THR A 71 -7.80 7.50 0.56
C THR A 71 -6.63 6.89 -0.23
N GLY A 72 -5.40 7.30 0.09
CA GLY A 72 -4.20 6.87 -0.63
C GLY A 72 -3.73 5.47 -0.24
N ALA A 73 -4.17 4.93 0.90
CA ALA A 73 -3.69 3.62 1.38
C ALA A 73 -4.04 2.49 0.41
N ARG A 74 -5.26 2.51 -0.15
CA ARG A 74 -5.74 1.49 -1.11
C ARG A 74 -4.92 1.41 -2.41
N PHE A 75 -4.11 2.44 -2.72
CA PHE A 75 -3.29 2.50 -3.94
C PHE A 75 -2.00 1.68 -3.84
N TRP A 76 -1.60 1.26 -2.64
CA TRP A 76 -0.37 0.48 -2.46
C TRP A 76 -0.54 -0.80 -1.67
N PHE A 77 -1.62 -0.96 -0.90
CA PHE A 77 -2.00 -2.27 -0.37
C PHE A 77 -3.52 -2.40 -0.21
N PRO A 78 -4.11 -3.59 -0.44
CA PRO A 78 -5.53 -3.81 -0.23
C PRO A 78 -5.89 -3.71 1.26
N CYS A 79 -6.82 -2.81 1.61
CA CYS A 79 -7.28 -2.60 2.98
C CYS A 79 -8.71 -2.03 3.02
N PHE A 80 -9.30 -1.99 4.22
CA PHE A 80 -10.53 -1.26 4.48
C PHE A 80 -10.20 0.22 4.71
N ASP A 81 -10.04 0.97 3.63
CA ASP A 81 -9.53 2.35 3.63
C ASP A 81 -10.61 3.39 3.96
N GLU A 82 -11.23 3.25 5.14
CA GLU A 82 -12.11 4.24 5.74
C GLU A 82 -11.66 4.52 7.19
N PRO A 83 -11.66 5.77 7.67
CA PRO A 83 -11.01 6.15 8.92
C PRO A 83 -11.62 5.54 10.20
N HIS A 84 -12.83 5.00 10.11
CA HIS A 84 -13.50 4.36 11.25
C HIS A 84 -13.08 2.89 11.45
N TRP A 85 -12.54 2.23 10.42
CA TRP A 85 -11.98 0.88 10.50
C TRP A 85 -10.55 0.87 11.05
N LYS A 86 -10.40 1.20 12.34
CA LYS A 86 -9.09 1.21 13.01
C LYS A 86 -8.59 -0.21 13.27
N THR A 87 -7.30 -0.43 13.00
CA THR A 87 -6.61 -1.68 13.31
C THR A 87 -5.12 -1.42 13.58
N THR A 88 -4.44 -2.39 14.16
CA THR A 88 -2.98 -2.40 14.26
C THR A 88 -2.36 -2.91 12.95
N PHE A 89 -1.13 -2.46 12.67
CA PHE A 89 -0.38 -2.85 11.48
C PHE A 89 1.03 -3.29 11.88
N GLU A 90 1.42 -4.49 11.45
CA GLU A 90 2.81 -4.93 11.48
C GLU A 90 3.38 -4.78 10.06
N LEU A 91 4.38 -3.90 9.88
CA LEU A 91 5.01 -3.66 8.59
C LEU A 91 6.40 -4.30 8.54
N ARG A 92 6.67 -5.04 7.46
CA ARG A 92 8.00 -5.56 7.13
C ARG A 92 8.42 -5.05 5.76
N VAL A 93 9.54 -4.34 5.71
CA VAL A 93 10.05 -3.74 4.48
C VAL A 93 11.37 -4.40 4.11
N ASN A 94 11.40 -5.06 2.96
CA ASN A 94 12.63 -5.53 2.35
C ASN A 94 13.18 -4.40 1.47
N HIS A 95 14.37 -3.90 1.78
CA HIS A 95 15.02 -2.84 1.02
C HIS A 95 16.52 -3.12 0.85
N PRO A 96 17.20 -2.49 -0.14
CA PRO A 96 18.65 -2.54 -0.27
C PRO A 96 19.36 -2.12 1.02
N THR A 97 20.48 -2.78 1.33
CA THR A 97 21.26 -2.58 2.58
C THR A 97 21.83 -1.17 2.75
N LEU A 98 21.97 -0.41 1.65
CA LEU A 98 22.46 0.97 1.67
C LEU A 98 21.36 2.01 1.96
N LEU A 99 20.09 1.58 2.02
CA LEU A 99 18.96 2.45 2.32
C LEU A 99 18.49 2.24 3.76
N ASN A 100 17.73 3.21 4.26
CA ASN A 100 17.03 3.11 5.55
C ASN A 100 15.52 3.01 5.29
N ALA A 101 14.81 2.30 6.17
CA ALA A 101 13.36 2.24 6.19
C ALA A 101 12.81 2.80 7.50
N TYR A 102 11.74 3.59 7.40
CA TYR A 102 11.08 4.23 8.53
C TYR A 102 9.57 3.98 8.45
N SER A 103 8.95 3.74 9.61
CA SER A 103 7.52 3.52 9.75
C SER A 103 7.05 3.93 11.15
N ASN A 104 5.75 4.09 11.32
CA ASN A 104 5.14 4.13 12.64
C ASN A 104 5.32 2.77 13.35
N THR A 105 5.38 2.82 14.68
CA THR A 105 5.49 1.68 15.61
C THR A 105 4.17 1.40 16.30
#